data_AF-A0A8X7CN52-F1
#
_entry.id   AF-A0A8X7CN52-F1
#
_cell.length_a   1.000
_cell.length_b   1.000
_cell.length_c   1.000
_cell.angle_alpha   90.00
_cell.angle_beta   90.00
_cell.angle_gamma   90.00
#
_symmetry.space_group_name_H-M   'P 1'
#
loop_
_entity.id
_entity.type
_entity.pdbx_description
1 polymer ?
#
loop_
_entity_poly.entity_id
_entity_poly.type
_entity_poly.pdbx_seq_one_letter_code
_entity_poly.pdbx_strand_id
1 'polypeptide(L)'
;MQNRLKHTEGERDQLQSALSTSQHSQTQVENGLRQDIESLKRRLEQSESVNESVKRSYEAAQLLIEEKTASQKQILNAKMNDAEKSTLENKIVDLQVELAALKNGKVEPDQSYDQLKNEKEALEQQVNFMNSVIVDMQHKNDDLRNRLDILETEVIFDGQLQLGLPQHRVSARLYCDICSVFDIHDTEDCPKQLNVRRTPSYSSQESEF
;
A
#
# COMPACT_ATOMS: atom_id res chain seq x y z
N MET A 1 -66.36 -77.10 16.24
CA MET A 1 -65.05 -77.01 16.93
C MET A 1 -63.90 -77.48 16.04
N GLN A 2 -63.97 -78.67 15.43
CA GLN A 2 -62.91 -79.22 14.55
C GLN A 2 -62.53 -78.35 13.33
N ASN A 3 -63.47 -77.72 12.62
CA ASN A 3 -63.14 -76.89 11.46
C ASN A 3 -62.34 -75.62 11.83
N ARG A 4 -62.61 -75.04 13.00
CA ARG A 4 -61.85 -73.89 13.51
C ARG A 4 -60.41 -74.29 13.88
N LEU A 5 -60.24 -75.47 14.49
CA LEU A 5 -58.92 -75.99 14.83
C LEU A 5 -58.06 -76.21 13.57
N LYS A 6 -58.62 -76.86 12.55
CA LYS A 6 -57.94 -77.09 11.26
C LYS A 6 -57.55 -75.78 10.56
N HIS A 7 -58.40 -74.76 10.64
CA HIS A 7 -58.09 -73.45 10.07
C HIS A 7 -56.91 -72.80 10.80
N THR A 8 -56.94 -72.78 12.14
CA THR A 8 -55.84 -72.22 12.95
C THR A 8 -54.53 -72.99 12.82
N GLU A 9 -54.58 -74.31 12.61
CA GLU A 9 -53.40 -75.13 12.33
C GLU A 9 -52.80 -74.78 10.96
N GLY A 10 -53.64 -74.61 9.92
CA GLY A 10 -53.21 -74.16 8.61
C GLY A 10 -52.60 -72.75 8.63
N GLU A 11 -53.19 -71.81 9.36
CA GLU A 11 -52.63 -70.46 9.56
C GLU A 11 -51.28 -70.50 10.28
N ARG A 12 -51.15 -71.31 11.33
CA ARG A 12 -49.88 -71.50 12.05
C ARG A 12 -48.79 -72.05 11.12
N ASP A 13 -49.10 -73.06 10.32
CA ASP A 13 -48.13 -73.69 9.42
C ASP A 13 -47.72 -72.72 8.29
N GLN A 14 -48.64 -71.90 7.78
CA GLN A 14 -48.34 -70.82 6.83
C GLN A 14 -47.42 -69.76 7.44
N LEU A 15 -47.72 -69.28 8.65
CA LEU A 15 -46.89 -68.31 9.36
C LEU A 15 -45.51 -68.88 9.68
N GLN A 16 -45.41 -70.15 10.06
CA GLN A 16 -44.14 -70.82 10.31
C GLN A 16 -43.27 -70.88 9.04
N SER A 17 -43.87 -71.22 7.89
CA SER A 17 -43.18 -71.24 6.60
C SER A 17 -42.72 -69.85 6.15
N ALA A 18 -43.57 -68.83 6.34
CA ALA A 18 -43.24 -67.44 6.04
C ALA A 18 -42.09 -66.94 6.93
N LEU A 19 -42.10 -67.27 8.23
CA LEU A 19 -41.04 -66.92 9.17
C LEU A 19 -39.71 -67.57 8.78
N SER A 20 -39.70 -68.87 8.46
CA SER A 20 -38.48 -69.56 8.01
C SER A 20 -37.93 -68.98 6.70
N THR A 21 -38.82 -68.63 5.76
CA THR A 21 -38.42 -67.99 4.50
C THR A 21 -37.81 -66.61 4.75
N SER A 22 -38.42 -65.80 5.62
CA SER A 22 -37.90 -64.49 5.99
C SER A 22 -36.57 -64.56 6.75
N GLN A 23 -36.40 -65.56 7.63
CA GLN A 23 -35.13 -65.78 8.33
C GLN A 23 -34.02 -66.20 7.37
N HIS A 24 -34.35 -67.03 6.37
CA HIS A 24 -33.40 -67.44 5.35
C HIS A 24 -32.95 -66.27 4.48
N SER A 25 -33.90 -65.44 4.00
CA SER A 25 -33.58 -64.25 3.21
C SER A 25 -32.77 -63.23 4.01
N GLN A 26 -33.12 -63.02 5.29
CA GLN A 26 -32.35 -62.16 6.20
C GLN A 26 -30.90 -62.65 6.33
N THR A 27 -30.71 -63.95 6.58
CA THR A 27 -29.35 -64.54 6.70
C THR A 27 -28.55 -64.38 5.40
N GLN A 28 -29.20 -64.53 4.24
CA GLN A 28 -28.56 -64.36 2.95
C GLN A 28 -28.09 -62.91 2.74
N VAL A 29 -28.92 -61.93 3.09
CA VAL A 29 -28.57 -60.50 3.04
C VAL A 29 -27.43 -60.18 4.01
N GLU A 30 -27.50 -60.67 5.25
CA GLU A 30 -26.44 -60.46 6.25
C GLU A 30 -25.09 -61.01 5.79
N ASN A 31 -25.07 -62.19 5.16
CA ASN A 31 -23.86 -62.78 4.61
C ASN A 31 -23.31 -61.97 3.42
N GLY A 32 -24.18 -61.48 2.53
CA GLY A 32 -23.78 -60.58 1.43
C GLY A 32 -23.13 -59.30 1.95
N LEU A 33 -23.77 -58.64 2.92
CA LEU A 33 -23.23 -57.43 3.55
C LEU A 33 -21.88 -57.70 4.24
N ARG A 34 -21.72 -58.85 4.91
CA ARG A 34 -20.43 -59.24 5.50
C ARG A 34 -19.33 -59.37 4.47
N GLN A 35 -19.61 -60.01 3.33
CA GLN A 35 -18.65 -60.16 2.24
C GLN A 35 -18.28 -58.80 1.63
N ASP A 36 -19.24 -57.91 1.43
CA ASP A 36 -19.00 -56.56 0.91
C ASP A 36 -18.14 -55.74 1.87
N ILE A 37 -18.41 -55.81 3.17
CA ILE A 37 -17.60 -55.15 4.20
C ILE A 37 -16.14 -55.65 4.15
N GLU A 38 -15.92 -56.96 4.05
CA GLU A 38 -14.56 -57.49 3.95
C GLU A 38 -13.85 -57.07 2.66
N SER A 39 -14.57 -57.06 1.53
CA SER A 39 -14.03 -56.61 0.25
C SER A 39 -13.63 -55.14 0.29
N LEU A 40 -14.50 -54.28 0.85
CA LEU A 40 -14.23 -52.86 1.02
C LEU A 40 -13.06 -52.60 1.96
N LYS A 41 -12.94 -53.36 3.05
CA LYS A 41 -11.78 -53.28 3.97
C LYS A 41 -10.47 -53.58 3.26
N ARG A 42 -10.39 -54.67 2.50
CA ARG A 42 -9.18 -55.03 1.74
C ARG A 42 -8.82 -53.96 0.71
N ARG A 43 -9.82 -53.40 0.02
CA ARG A 43 -9.61 -52.31 -0.95
C ARG A 43 -9.11 -51.03 -0.27
N LEU A 44 -9.63 -50.72 0.92
CA LEU A 44 -9.18 -49.58 1.71
C LEU A 44 -7.72 -49.76 2.14
N GLU A 45 -7.37 -50.92 2.72
CA GLU A 45 -5.99 -51.24 3.12
C GLU A 45 -5.02 -51.17 1.93
N GLN A 46 -5.41 -51.70 0.77
CA GLN A 46 -4.62 -51.62 -0.46
C GLN A 46 -4.44 -50.16 -0.91
N SER A 47 -5.51 -49.37 -0.88
CA SER A 47 -5.46 -47.96 -1.25
C SER A 47 -4.56 -47.15 -0.31
N GLU A 48 -4.62 -47.42 1.00
CA GLU A 48 -3.77 -46.79 2.00
C GLU A 48 -2.30 -47.14 1.81
N SER A 49 -1.99 -48.41 1.53
CA SER A 49 -0.63 -48.84 1.22
C SER A 49 -0.06 -48.18 -0.03
N VAL A 50 -0.87 -48.04 -1.10
CA VAL A 50 -0.45 -47.34 -2.32
C VAL A 50 -0.23 -45.85 -2.03
N ASN A 51 -1.13 -45.22 -1.28
CA ASN A 51 -1.02 -43.81 -0.94
C ASN A 51 0.26 -43.51 -0.13
N GLU A 52 0.58 -44.36 0.84
CA GLU A 52 1.82 -44.25 1.62
C GLU A 52 3.07 -44.42 0.74
N SER A 53 3.05 -45.36 -0.21
CA SER A 53 4.14 -45.52 -1.18
C SER A 53 4.30 -44.29 -2.09
N VAL A 54 3.20 -43.73 -2.58
CA VAL A 54 3.21 -42.52 -3.42
C VAL A 54 3.72 -41.32 -2.63
N LYS A 55 3.27 -41.16 -1.39
CA LYS A 55 3.73 -40.09 -0.49
C LYS A 55 5.24 -40.12 -0.28
N ARG A 56 5.81 -41.30 0.02
CA ARG A 56 7.27 -41.46 0.16
C ARG A 56 8.03 -41.14 -1.13
N SER A 57 7.50 -41.58 -2.27
CA SER A 57 8.08 -41.26 -3.58
C SER A 57 8.06 -39.76 -3.87
N TYR A 58 6.95 -39.09 -3.53
CA TYR A 58 6.81 -37.64 -3.68
C TYR A 58 7.80 -36.87 -2.80
N GLU A 59 7.91 -37.23 -1.51
CA GLU A 59 8.87 -36.63 -0.58
C GLU A 59 10.31 -36.81 -1.06
N ALA A 60 10.67 -38.00 -1.55
CA ALA A 60 11.99 -38.25 -2.12
C ALA A 60 12.26 -37.42 -3.39
N ALA A 61 11.27 -37.31 -4.28
CA ALA A 61 11.38 -36.49 -5.49
C ALA A 61 11.54 -35.00 -5.16
N GLN A 62 10.85 -34.51 -4.12
CA GLN A 62 10.96 -33.12 -3.68
C GLN A 62 12.38 -32.81 -3.18
N LEU A 63 12.98 -33.68 -2.37
CA LEU A 63 14.36 -33.52 -1.90
C LEU A 63 15.37 -33.48 -3.06
N LEU A 64 15.19 -34.34 -4.07
CA LEU A 64 16.05 -34.34 -5.27
C LEU A 64 15.92 -33.05 -6.08
N ILE A 65 14.72 -32.46 -6.17
CA ILE A 65 14.51 -31.17 -6.84
C ILE A 65 15.20 -30.05 -6.06
N GLU A 66 15.08 -30.04 -4.73
CA GLU A 66 15.75 -29.05 -3.87
C GLU A 66 17.28 -29.13 -4.00
N GLU A 67 17.86 -30.33 -3.97
CA GLU A 67 19.29 -30.53 -4.18
C GLU A 67 19.74 -30.06 -5.56
N LYS A 68 19.01 -30.44 -6.62
CA LYS A 68 19.33 -30.06 -8.00
C LYS A 68 19.24 -28.54 -8.21
N THR A 69 18.23 -27.89 -7.65
CA THR A 69 18.06 -26.43 -7.75
C THR A 69 19.15 -25.69 -6.98
N ALA A 70 19.54 -26.17 -5.79
CA ALA A 70 20.66 -25.62 -5.04
C ALA A 70 21.99 -25.75 -5.81
N SER A 71 22.27 -26.93 -6.37
CA SER A 71 23.44 -27.18 -7.20
C SER A 71 23.47 -26.29 -8.46
N GLN A 72 22.33 -26.16 -9.14
CA GLN A 72 22.22 -25.30 -10.32
C GLN A 72 22.48 -23.83 -9.99
N LYS A 73 21.97 -23.33 -8.85
CA LYS A 73 22.23 -21.97 -8.37
C LYS A 73 23.72 -21.75 -8.09
N GLN A 74 24.39 -22.72 -7.47
CA GLN A 74 25.84 -22.65 -7.24
C GLN A 74 26.62 -22.56 -8.55
N ILE A 75 26.27 -23.38 -9.55
CA ILE A 75 26.92 -23.37 -10.86
C ILE A 75 26.71 -22.02 -11.57
N LEU A 76 25.50 -21.46 -11.52
CA LEU A 76 25.22 -20.15 -12.11
C LEU A 76 26.02 -19.03 -11.44
N ASN A 77 26.07 -19.03 -10.11
CA ASN A 77 26.88 -18.07 -9.36
C ASN A 77 28.37 -18.19 -9.69
N ALA A 78 28.91 -19.42 -9.78
CA ALA A 78 30.30 -19.63 -10.15
C ALA A 78 30.60 -19.07 -11.56
N LYS A 79 29.72 -19.34 -12.53
CA LYS A 79 29.86 -18.79 -13.90
C LYS A 79 29.80 -17.27 -13.95
N MET A 80 28.92 -16.65 -13.15
CA MET A 80 28.86 -15.20 -13.06
C MET A 80 30.13 -14.60 -12.46
N ASN A 81 30.63 -15.19 -11.37
CA ASN A 81 31.87 -14.76 -10.74
C ASN A 81 33.07 -14.90 -11.68
N ASP A 82 33.13 -15.99 -12.45
CA ASP A 82 34.19 -16.20 -13.45
C ASP A 82 34.14 -15.16 -14.58
N ALA A 83 32.93 -14.82 -15.06
CA ALA A 83 32.75 -13.78 -16.08
C ALA A 83 33.10 -12.38 -15.56
N GLU A 84 32.71 -12.05 -14.33
CA GLU A 84 33.08 -10.80 -13.67
C GLU A 84 34.59 -10.73 -13.47
N LYS A 85 35.21 -11.81 -12.99
CA LYS A 85 36.66 -11.90 -12.82
C LYS A 85 37.39 -11.66 -14.14
N SER A 86 36.99 -12.33 -15.22
CA SER A 86 37.60 -12.12 -16.55
C SER A 86 37.44 -10.67 -17.03
N THR A 87 36.29 -10.05 -16.77
CA THR A 87 36.04 -8.64 -17.12
C THR A 87 36.95 -7.69 -16.32
N LEU A 88 37.13 -7.94 -15.03
CA LEU A 88 38.02 -7.17 -14.17
C LEU A 88 39.49 -7.36 -14.55
N GLU A 89 39.91 -8.59 -14.88
CA GLU A 89 41.25 -8.88 -15.36
C GLU A 89 41.55 -8.11 -16.66
N ASN A 90 40.61 -8.07 -17.61
CA ASN A 90 40.77 -7.28 -18.84
C ASN A 90 40.91 -5.78 -18.54
N LYS A 91 40.05 -5.22 -17.67
CA LYS A 91 40.16 -3.80 -17.27
C LYS A 91 41.48 -3.48 -16.58
N ILE A 92 42.00 -4.39 -15.75
CA ILE A 92 43.30 -4.22 -15.12
C ILE A 92 44.41 -4.16 -16.16
N VAL A 93 44.37 -5.04 -17.18
CA VAL A 93 45.33 -5.02 -18.28
C VAL A 93 45.23 -3.71 -19.06
N ASP A 94 44.03 -3.25 -19.40
CA ASP A 94 43.81 -1.99 -20.12
C ASP A 94 44.37 -0.79 -19.34
N LEU A 95 44.06 -0.70 -18.05
CA LEU A 95 44.58 0.35 -17.16
C LEU A 95 46.11 0.29 -17.01
N GLN A 96 46.70 -0.91 -16.96
CA GLN A 96 48.15 -1.07 -16.92
C GLN A 96 48.82 -0.57 -18.20
N VAL A 97 48.21 -0.81 -19.37
CA VAL A 97 48.69 -0.30 -20.66
C VAL A 97 48.59 1.22 -20.70
N GLU A 98 47.46 1.79 -20.26
CA GLU A 98 47.26 3.24 -20.19
C GLU A 98 48.26 3.91 -19.25
N LEU A 99 48.47 3.36 -18.05
CA LEU A 99 49.49 3.85 -17.11
C LEU A 99 50.91 3.75 -17.68
N ALA A 100 51.24 2.68 -18.39
CA ALA A 100 52.54 2.54 -19.05
C ALA A 100 52.73 3.57 -20.17
N ALA A 101 51.67 3.86 -20.94
CA ALA A 101 51.67 4.89 -21.97
C ALA A 101 51.83 6.30 -21.37
N LEU A 102 51.11 6.62 -20.28
CA LEU A 102 51.24 7.87 -19.53
C LEU A 102 52.65 8.05 -18.92
N LYS A 103 53.30 6.96 -18.50
CA LYS A 103 54.65 7.00 -17.94
C LYS A 103 55.73 7.18 -19.01
N ASN A 104 55.51 6.66 -20.22
CA ASN A 104 56.47 6.70 -21.33
C ASN A 104 56.28 7.90 -22.28
N GLY A 105 55.13 8.57 -22.26
CA GLY A 105 54.83 9.76 -23.04
C GLY A 105 54.56 10.98 -22.16
N LYS A 106 55.24 12.10 -22.43
CA LYS A 106 54.95 13.42 -21.87
C LYS A 106 53.45 13.73 -21.99
N VAL A 107 52.74 13.83 -20.87
CA VAL A 107 51.41 14.43 -20.83
C VAL A 107 51.48 15.62 -19.88
N GLU A 108 51.26 16.80 -20.47
CA GLU A 108 50.92 18.03 -19.74
C GLU A 108 49.81 17.72 -18.71
N PRO A 109 49.80 18.36 -17.52
CA PRO A 109 48.78 18.10 -16.52
C PRO A 109 47.40 18.19 -17.18
N ASP A 110 46.60 17.12 -17.04
CA ASP A 110 45.30 16.99 -17.69
C ASP A 110 44.36 18.07 -17.17
N GLN A 111 44.36 19.22 -17.85
CA GLN A 111 43.54 20.39 -17.53
C GLN A 111 42.06 20.00 -17.44
N SER A 112 41.64 18.93 -18.11
CA SER A 112 40.28 18.39 -18.05
C SER A 112 39.94 17.85 -16.66
N TYR A 113 40.86 17.11 -16.02
CA TYR A 113 40.64 16.55 -14.69
C TYR A 113 40.57 17.63 -13.61
N ASP A 114 41.47 18.62 -13.67
CA ASP A 114 41.45 19.73 -12.73
C ASP A 114 40.20 20.62 -12.91
N GLN A 115 39.73 20.80 -14.15
CA GLN A 115 38.46 21.49 -14.43
C GLN A 115 37.27 20.73 -13.84
N LEU A 116 37.17 19.43 -14.07
CA LEU A 116 36.11 18.57 -13.53
C LEU A 116 36.11 18.54 -11.99
N LYS A 117 37.29 18.51 -11.38
CA LYS A 117 37.44 18.53 -9.92
C LYS A 117 36.97 19.88 -9.35
N ASN A 118 37.39 20.99 -9.94
CA ASN A 118 36.96 22.32 -9.52
C ASN A 118 35.45 22.53 -9.69
N GLU A 119 34.87 22.03 -10.79
CA GLU A 119 33.42 22.07 -11.03
C GLU A 119 32.64 21.23 -10.00
N LYS A 120 33.13 20.03 -9.67
CA LYS A 120 32.58 19.20 -8.60
C LYS A 120 32.60 19.93 -7.26
N GLU A 121 33.74 20.53 -6.89
CA GLU A 121 33.89 21.27 -5.64
C GLU A 121 32.95 22.49 -5.58
N ALA A 122 32.75 23.20 -6.71
CA ALA A 122 31.81 24.31 -6.80
C ALA A 122 30.35 23.85 -6.63
N LEU A 123 29.95 22.74 -7.24
CA LEU A 123 28.61 22.17 -7.10
C LEU A 123 28.36 21.69 -5.66
N GLU A 124 29.34 21.06 -5.02
CA GLU A 124 29.24 20.63 -3.61
C GLU A 124 29.05 21.84 -2.68
N GLN A 125 29.76 22.94 -2.92
CA GLN A 125 29.56 24.19 -2.18
C GLN A 125 28.16 24.77 -2.40
N GLN A 126 27.65 24.75 -3.64
CA GLN A 126 26.29 25.20 -3.95
C GLN A 126 25.23 24.37 -3.21
N VAL A 127 25.37 23.05 -3.21
CA VAL A 127 24.46 22.14 -2.48
C VAL A 127 24.47 22.44 -0.99
N ASN A 128 25.66 22.64 -0.40
CA ASN A 128 25.79 22.97 1.02
C ASN A 128 25.12 24.31 1.37
N PHE A 129 25.28 25.33 0.53
CA PHE A 129 24.59 26.61 0.69
C PHE A 129 23.07 26.47 0.58
N MET A 130 22.58 25.71 -0.40
CA MET A 130 21.15 25.44 -0.52
C MET A 130 20.60 24.72 0.71
N ASN A 131 21.33 23.74 1.24
CA ASN A 131 20.94 23.02 2.45
C ASN A 131 20.86 23.96 3.67
N SER A 132 21.80 24.90 3.85
CA SER A 132 21.71 25.88 4.95
C SER A 132 20.53 26.82 4.79
N VAL A 133 20.26 27.30 3.57
CA VAL A 133 19.08 28.14 3.28
C VAL A 133 17.78 27.38 3.54
N ILE A 134 17.71 26.11 3.16
CA ILE A 134 16.53 25.27 3.40
C ILE A 134 16.28 25.13 4.91
N VAL A 135 17.32 24.85 5.71
CA VAL A 135 17.19 24.74 7.17
C VAL A 135 16.73 26.05 7.79
N ASP A 136 17.34 27.19 7.41
CA ASP A 136 16.93 28.50 7.90
C ASP A 136 15.46 28.81 7.54
N MET A 137 15.04 28.39 6.34
CA MET A 137 13.66 28.60 5.90
C MET A 137 12.66 27.68 6.59
N GLN A 138 13.06 26.45 6.92
CA GLN A 138 12.25 25.55 7.72
C GLN A 138 12.07 26.10 9.13
N HIS A 139 13.14 26.52 9.81
CA HIS A 139 13.04 27.16 11.12
C HIS A 139 12.14 28.40 11.09
N LYS A 140 12.28 29.26 10.08
CA LYS A 140 11.40 30.44 9.95
C LYS A 140 9.94 30.06 9.72
N ASN A 141 9.68 29.03 8.91
CA ASN A 141 8.33 28.53 8.71
C ASN A 141 7.74 27.94 9.99
N ASP A 142 8.53 27.21 10.76
CA ASP A 142 8.09 26.63 12.03
C ASP A 142 7.84 27.70 13.09
N ASP A 143 8.68 28.73 13.17
CA ASP A 143 8.44 29.91 14.01
C ASP A 143 7.14 30.62 13.64
N LEU A 144 6.87 30.79 12.33
CA LEU A 144 5.63 31.40 11.86
C LEU A 144 4.41 30.52 12.16
N ARG A 145 4.52 29.20 11.98
CA ARG A 145 3.47 28.25 12.35
C ARG A 145 3.19 28.27 13.85
N ASN A 146 4.22 28.30 14.68
CA ASN A 146 4.07 28.39 16.14
C ASN A 146 3.39 29.71 16.55
N ARG A 147 3.74 30.83 15.90
CA ARG A 147 3.06 32.11 16.15
C ARG A 147 1.59 32.08 15.73
N LEU A 148 1.28 31.44 14.60
CA LEU A 148 -0.11 31.25 14.17
C LEU A 148 -0.88 30.37 15.15
N ASP A 149 -0.30 29.26 15.60
CA ASP A 149 -0.91 28.36 16.58
C ASP A 149 -1.18 29.07 17.92
N ILE A 150 -0.22 29.88 18.41
CA ILE A 150 -0.41 30.73 19.59
C ILE A 150 -1.55 31.73 19.37
N LEU A 151 -1.61 32.41 18.23
CA LEU A 151 -2.70 33.36 17.94
C LEU A 151 -4.06 32.65 17.81
N GLU A 152 -4.11 31.49 17.17
CA GLU A 152 -5.34 30.69 17.04
C GLU A 152 -5.81 30.19 18.41
N THR A 153 -4.90 29.74 19.27
CA THR A 153 -5.22 29.30 20.64
C THR A 153 -5.58 30.46 21.57
N GLU A 154 -4.95 31.64 21.43
CA GLU A 154 -5.32 32.86 22.15
C GLU A 154 -6.68 33.42 21.70
N VAL A 155 -6.99 33.37 20.39
CA VAL A 155 -8.31 33.76 19.84
C VAL A 155 -9.42 32.80 20.26
N ILE A 156 -9.12 31.50 20.47
CA ILE A 156 -10.09 30.52 20.98
C ILE A 156 -10.32 30.65 22.50
N PHE A 157 -9.35 31.15 23.26
CA PHE A 157 -9.50 31.39 24.71
C PHE A 157 -10.19 32.74 25.04
N ASP A 158 -10.24 33.69 24.09
CA ASP A 158 -10.93 34.98 24.23
C ASP A 158 -12.45 34.93 23.90
N GLY A 159 -13.05 33.75 24.02
CA GLY A 159 -14.50 33.62 24.19
C GLY A 159 -14.98 33.92 25.63
N GLN A 160 -14.05 34.08 26.59
CA GLN A 160 -14.42 34.23 28.00
C GLN A 160 -13.36 34.96 28.85
N LEU A 161 -12.91 36.16 28.45
CA LEU A 161 -12.05 36.99 29.29
C LEU A 161 -12.60 38.42 29.43
N GLN A 162 -13.37 38.61 30.51
CA GLN A 162 -13.50 39.92 31.16
C GLN A 162 -12.16 40.29 31.79
N LEU A 163 -11.26 40.89 31.01
CA LEU A 163 -10.11 41.62 31.52
C LEU A 163 -10.20 43.08 31.08
N GLY A 164 -10.36 43.97 32.05
CA GLY A 164 -10.56 45.41 31.89
C GLY A 164 -9.36 46.15 31.28
N LEU A 165 -9.11 45.93 30.00
CA LEU A 165 -8.32 46.81 29.13
C LEU A 165 -9.29 47.69 28.36
N PRO A 166 -9.01 49.01 28.24
CA PRO A 166 -9.94 49.95 27.64
C PRO A 166 -10.27 49.48 26.23
N GLN A 167 -11.54 49.16 26.01
CA GLN A 167 -12.15 48.90 24.72
C GLN A 167 -11.92 50.12 23.84
N HIS A 168 -10.74 50.23 23.23
CA HIS A 168 -10.53 51.08 22.08
C HIS A 168 -11.18 50.35 20.90
N ARG A 169 -12.51 50.24 20.95
CA ARG A 169 -13.32 50.07 19.75
C ARG A 169 -12.96 51.26 18.90
N VAL A 170 -12.02 51.07 17.97
CA VAL A 170 -11.79 52.03 16.92
C VAL A 170 -13.11 52.05 16.16
N SER A 171 -13.95 53.05 16.45
CA SER A 171 -15.17 53.29 15.70
C SER A 171 -14.77 53.36 14.24
N ALA A 172 -15.45 52.60 13.37
CA ALA A 172 -15.18 52.62 11.93
C ALA A 172 -15.09 54.09 11.48
N ARG A 173 -13.96 54.47 10.87
CA ARG A 173 -13.72 55.85 10.44
C ARG A 173 -14.74 56.19 9.37
N LEU A 174 -15.56 57.19 9.63
CA LEU A 174 -16.54 57.69 8.65
C LEU A 174 -15.77 58.37 7.53
N TYR A 175 -15.97 57.94 6.29
CA TYR A 175 -15.37 58.55 5.11
C TYR A 175 -16.48 58.93 4.15
N CYS A 176 -16.50 60.20 3.73
CA CYS A 176 -17.46 60.65 2.75
C CYS A 176 -16.86 60.54 1.35
N ASP A 177 -17.33 59.60 0.53
CA ASP A 177 -16.87 59.44 -0.86
C ASP A 177 -17.16 60.66 -1.74
N ILE A 178 -18.19 61.46 -1.41
CA ILE A 178 -18.64 62.61 -2.21
C ILE A 178 -17.69 63.80 -2.10
N CYS A 179 -17.08 64.01 -0.93
CA CYS A 179 -16.17 65.14 -0.71
C CYS A 179 -14.78 64.75 -0.21
N SER A 180 -14.53 63.45 -0.09
CA SER A 180 -13.25 62.83 0.22
C SER A 180 -12.63 63.32 1.53
N VAL A 181 -13.47 63.59 2.54
CA VAL A 181 -13.03 63.95 3.90
C VAL A 181 -13.28 62.81 4.86
N PHE A 182 -12.35 62.63 5.79
CA PHE A 182 -12.43 61.63 6.85
C PHE A 182 -13.01 62.24 8.14
N ASP A 183 -13.70 61.41 8.91
CA ASP A 183 -14.14 61.57 10.29
C ASP A 183 -15.15 62.70 10.59
N ILE A 184 -15.68 63.40 9.58
CA ILE A 184 -16.66 64.50 9.78
C ILE A 184 -18.11 64.02 9.64
N HIS A 185 -18.45 63.43 8.49
CA HIS A 185 -19.77 62.90 8.17
C HIS A 185 -19.61 61.69 7.27
N ASP A 186 -20.61 60.82 7.25
CA ASP A 186 -20.65 59.73 6.28
C ASP A 186 -21.22 60.21 4.94
N THR A 187 -21.08 59.38 3.92
CA THR A 187 -21.53 59.64 2.55
C THR A 187 -23.01 59.95 2.42
N GLU A 188 -23.88 59.68 3.40
CA GLU A 188 -25.33 60.00 3.35
C GLU A 188 -25.70 61.38 3.90
N ASP A 189 -24.85 61.97 4.74
CA ASP A 189 -25.08 63.27 5.40
C ASP A 189 -24.25 64.39 4.78
N CYS A 190 -23.72 64.18 3.57
CA CYS A 190 -22.82 65.15 2.96
C CYS A 190 -23.59 66.42 2.55
N PRO A 191 -23.20 67.62 3.03
CA PRO A 191 -23.87 68.87 2.65
C PRO A 191 -23.76 69.16 1.14
N LYS A 192 -22.79 68.55 0.44
CA LYS A 192 -22.68 68.64 -1.03
C LYS A 192 -23.68 67.75 -1.77
N GLN A 193 -24.22 66.72 -1.13
CA GLN A 193 -25.16 65.76 -1.71
C GLN A 193 -26.53 66.40 -1.99
N LEU A 194 -26.91 67.44 -1.23
CA LEU A 194 -28.09 68.26 -1.48
C LEU A 194 -27.97 69.11 -2.77
N ASN A 195 -26.76 69.33 -3.30
CA ASN A 195 -26.55 70.05 -4.56
C ASN A 195 -26.50 69.12 -5.80
N VAL A 196 -26.45 67.80 -5.62
CA VAL A 196 -26.39 66.82 -6.73
C VAL A 196 -27.78 66.28 -7.09
N ARG A 197 -28.78 66.40 -6.21
CA ARG A 197 -30.18 65.99 -6.45
C ARG A 197 -30.99 66.91 -7.38
N ARG A 198 -30.35 67.81 -8.14
CA ARG A 198 -31.00 68.57 -9.21
C ARG A 198 -30.22 68.48 -10.53
N THR A 199 -30.33 67.35 -11.22
CA THR A 199 -30.60 67.25 -12.68
C THR A 199 -30.68 65.77 -13.10
N PRO A 200 -31.74 65.30 -13.80
CA PRO A 200 -31.94 63.90 -14.18
C PRO A 200 -31.62 63.62 -15.66
N SER A 201 -31.06 62.45 -15.98
CA SER A 201 -31.29 61.66 -17.23
C SER A 201 -30.23 60.54 -17.35
N TYR A 202 -30.58 59.25 -17.21
CA TYR A 202 -30.90 58.28 -18.31
C TYR A 202 -29.66 57.98 -19.20
N SER A 203 -29.18 56.76 -19.49
CA SER A 203 -29.71 55.40 -19.45
C SER A 203 -28.59 54.35 -19.54
N SER A 204 -28.92 53.16 -19.06
CA SER A 204 -28.39 51.83 -19.35
C SER A 204 -27.87 51.59 -20.77
N GLN A 205 -26.79 50.81 -20.89
CA GLN A 205 -26.76 49.57 -21.68
C GLN A 205 -25.49 48.76 -21.40
N GLU A 206 -25.72 47.55 -20.90
CA GLU A 206 -24.77 46.44 -20.80
C GLU A 206 -24.34 45.99 -22.20
N SER A 207 -23.05 45.67 -22.36
CA SER A 207 -22.52 44.96 -23.53
C SER A 207 -21.96 43.61 -23.08
N GLU A 208 -22.47 42.58 -23.75
CA GLU A 208 -22.26 41.15 -23.62
C GLU A 208 -20.80 40.70 -23.38
N PHE A 209 -20.64 39.74 -22.47
CA PHE A 209 -19.88 38.50 -22.68
C PHE A 209 -20.46 37.38 -21.81
#